data_AF-A0A969I1N2-F1
#
_entry.id   AF-A0A969I1N2-F1
#
_cell.length_a   1.000
_cell.length_b   1.000
_cell.length_c   1.000
_cell.angle_alpha   90.00
_cell.angle_beta   90.00
_cell.angle_gamma   90.00
#
_symmetry.space_group_name_H-M   'P 1'
#
loop_
_entity.id
_entity.type
_entity.pdbx_description
1 polymer ?
#
loop_
_entity_poly.entity_id
_entity_poly.type
_entity_poly.pdbx_seq_one_letter_code
_entity_poly.pdbx_strand_id
1 'polypeptide(L)'
;MPQIVWTARPDGYIDYYNERWYEYTGFARGQYGQSSWAPILHPDDLQRCIDTYFGCIRTQQPYQIEYRFRDARSGGYRWFMGRALPIRDERGRVTRWFGTCTDIDDAKKVAESLRESNELLSRFNRLAVDRELRMIELKKEVNGLCRQCGEAPRYLLKSEADRQSDPGVVTTS
;
A
#
# COMPACT_ATOMS: atom_id res chain seq x y z
N MET A 1 -16.93 9.50 -3.77
CA MET A 1 -15.60 10.14 -3.66
C MET A 1 -15.53 11.28 -4.67
N PRO A 2 -15.49 12.55 -4.23
CA PRO A 2 -15.25 13.67 -5.14
C PRO A 2 -13.82 13.58 -5.68
N GLN A 3 -13.66 13.36 -7.00
CA GLN A 3 -12.34 13.31 -7.64
C GLN A 3 -11.92 14.69 -8.15
N ILE A 4 -10.62 14.97 -8.05
CA ILE A 4 -10.00 16.09 -8.76
C ILE A 4 -9.82 15.64 -10.21
N VAL A 5 -10.18 16.51 -11.15
CA VAL A 5 -10.06 16.26 -12.59
C VAL A 5 -9.30 17.42 -13.22
N TRP A 6 -8.41 17.09 -14.16
CA TRP A 6 -7.61 18.06 -14.89
C TRP A 6 -7.45 17.66 -16.35
N THR A 7 -7.14 18.63 -17.20
CA THR A 7 -6.72 18.37 -18.58
C THR A 7 -5.41 19.06 -18.89
N ALA A 8 -4.66 18.49 -19.84
CA ALA A 8 -3.47 19.12 -20.37
C ALA A 8 -3.46 19.08 -21.89
N ARG A 9 -2.79 20.08 -22.48
CA ARG A 9 -2.45 20.12 -23.90
C ARG A 9 -1.45 19.00 -24.26
N PRO A 10 -1.24 18.69 -25.54
CA PRO A 10 -0.31 17.64 -25.97
C PRO A 10 1.14 17.84 -25.49
N ASP A 11 1.55 19.08 -25.24
CA ASP A 11 2.86 19.45 -24.69
C ASP A 11 2.99 19.24 -23.18
N GLY A 12 1.94 18.78 -22.51
CA GLY A 12 1.90 18.59 -21.06
C GLY A 12 1.54 19.85 -20.27
N TYR A 13 1.18 20.95 -20.93
CA TYR A 13 0.70 22.14 -20.23
C TYR A 13 -0.73 21.91 -19.70
N ILE A 14 -0.88 21.84 -18.38
CA ILE A 14 -2.18 21.71 -17.73
C ILE A 14 -2.96 23.00 -17.90
N ASP A 15 -4.12 22.94 -18.54
CA ASP A 15 -4.94 24.09 -18.93
C ASP A 15 -6.33 24.13 -18.27
N TYR A 16 -6.65 23.12 -17.44
CA TYR A 16 -7.91 23.05 -16.73
C TYR A 16 -7.79 22.21 -15.45
N TYR A 17 -8.54 22.65 -14.43
CA TYR A 17 -8.89 21.87 -13.25
C TYR A 17 -10.37 22.08 -12.92
N ASN A 18 -11.01 21.05 -12.35
CA ASN A 18 -12.34 21.18 -11.75
C ASN A 18 -12.30 21.96 -10.41
N GLU A 19 -13.48 22.31 -9.89
CA GLU A 19 -13.61 23.11 -8.66
C GLU A 19 -12.93 22.49 -7.44
N ARG A 20 -12.95 21.16 -7.34
CA ARG A 20 -12.32 20.41 -6.24
C ARG A 20 -10.82 20.67 -6.11
N TRP A 21 -10.13 20.93 -7.22
CA TRP A 21 -8.72 21.30 -7.17
C TRP A 21 -8.49 22.55 -6.34
N TYR A 22 -9.25 23.61 -6.61
CA TYR A 22 -9.08 24.90 -5.95
C TYR A 22 -9.54 24.83 -4.50
N GLU A 23 -10.63 24.10 -4.21
CA GLU A 23 -11.10 23.86 -2.84
C GLU A 23 -10.09 23.11 -1.97
N TYR A 24 -9.32 22.19 -2.57
CA TYR A 24 -8.34 21.37 -1.85
C TYR A 24 -6.98 22.08 -1.71
N THR A 25 -6.48 22.65 -2.81
CA THR A 25 -5.12 23.20 -2.90
C THR A 25 -5.03 24.67 -2.51
N GLY A 26 -6.17 25.37 -2.45
CA GLY A 26 -6.22 26.80 -2.16
C GLY A 26 -5.64 27.69 -3.26
N PHE A 27 -5.28 27.13 -4.43
CA PHE A 27 -4.77 27.93 -5.54
C PHE A 27 -5.84 28.86 -6.10
N ALA A 28 -5.38 30.00 -6.63
CA ALA A 28 -6.23 30.89 -7.40
C ALA A 28 -6.65 30.24 -8.72
N ARG A 29 -7.87 30.54 -9.17
CA ARG A 29 -8.32 30.13 -10.51
C ARG A 29 -7.47 30.79 -11.58
N GLY A 30 -7.25 30.08 -12.68
CA GLY A 30 -6.45 30.60 -13.79
C GLY A 30 -4.95 30.36 -13.67
N GLN A 31 -4.49 29.68 -12.61
CA GLN A 31 -3.10 29.23 -12.50
C GLN A 31 -2.94 27.86 -13.20
N TYR A 32 -2.02 27.79 -14.16
CA TYR A 32 -1.88 26.69 -15.10
C TYR A 32 -0.41 26.26 -15.30
N GLY A 33 -0.19 25.16 -16.00
CA GLY A 33 1.15 24.63 -16.26
C GLY A 33 1.81 24.06 -14.99
N GLN A 34 3.14 23.94 -15.00
CA GLN A 34 3.87 23.28 -13.90
C GLN A 34 3.74 23.99 -12.54
N SER A 35 3.67 25.32 -12.56
CA SER A 35 3.50 26.12 -11.34
C SER A 35 2.13 25.91 -10.68
N SER A 36 1.16 25.31 -11.39
CA SER A 36 -0.16 25.04 -10.85
C SER A 36 -0.21 23.85 -9.89
N TRP A 37 0.81 22.98 -9.85
CA TRP A 37 0.80 21.75 -9.02
C TRP A 37 2.13 21.40 -8.35
N ALA A 38 3.27 21.77 -8.95
CA ALA A 38 4.57 21.44 -8.37
C ALA A 38 4.77 21.98 -6.93
N PRO A 39 4.32 23.20 -6.56
CA PRO A 39 4.53 23.75 -5.21
C PRO A 39 3.78 23.03 -4.09
N ILE A 40 2.73 22.27 -4.39
CA ILE A 40 1.92 21.57 -3.37
C ILE A 40 2.35 20.11 -3.18
N LEU A 41 3.26 19.61 -4.01
CA LEU A 41 3.81 18.28 -3.83
C LEU A 41 4.71 18.23 -2.60
N HIS A 42 4.72 17.08 -1.93
CA HIS A 42 5.73 16.82 -0.92
C HIS A 42 7.13 16.89 -1.55
N PRO A 43 8.14 17.51 -0.88
CA PRO A 43 9.49 17.66 -1.43
C PRO A 43 10.10 16.34 -1.94
N ASP A 44 9.97 15.26 -1.18
CA ASP A 44 10.46 13.92 -1.56
C ASP A 44 9.79 13.34 -2.83
N ASP A 45 8.58 13.79 -3.16
CA ASP A 45 7.84 13.30 -4.32
C ASP A 45 8.06 14.17 -5.56
N LEU A 46 8.54 15.40 -5.39
CA LEU A 46 8.56 16.43 -6.44
C LEU A 46 9.29 15.98 -7.70
N GLN A 47 10.55 15.59 -7.57
CA GLN A 47 11.38 15.22 -8.72
C GLN A 47 10.82 14.00 -9.45
N ARG A 48 10.44 12.96 -8.70
CA ARG A 48 9.81 11.74 -9.24
C ARG A 48 8.51 12.05 -9.99
N CYS A 49 7.69 12.97 -9.49
CA CYS A 49 6.46 13.38 -10.15
C CYS A 49 6.72 14.12 -11.46
N ILE A 50 7.68 15.05 -11.46
CA ILE A 50 8.11 15.79 -12.66
C ILE A 50 8.61 14.81 -13.72
N ASP A 51 9.53 13.92 -13.36
CA ASP A 51 10.14 12.97 -14.29
C ASP A 51 9.10 12.01 -14.87
N THR A 52 8.21 11.48 -14.03
CA THR A 52 7.15 10.58 -14.47
C THR A 52 6.15 11.29 -15.38
N TYR A 53 5.73 12.51 -15.01
CA TYR A 53 4.77 13.27 -15.79
C TYR A 53 5.33 13.58 -17.19
N PHE A 54 6.49 14.24 -17.27
CA PHE A 54 7.08 14.58 -18.56
C PHE A 54 7.56 13.36 -19.35
N GLY A 55 7.93 12.28 -18.66
CA GLY A 55 8.16 10.97 -19.26
C GLY A 55 6.92 10.43 -19.98
N CYS A 56 5.75 10.47 -19.34
CA CYS A 56 4.47 10.07 -19.94
C CYS A 56 4.09 10.99 -21.11
N ILE A 57 4.25 12.30 -20.99
CA ILE A 57 3.99 13.25 -22.09
C ILE A 57 4.86 12.92 -23.31
N ARG A 58 6.16 12.71 -23.11
CA ARG A 58 7.12 12.40 -24.19
C ARG A 58 6.86 11.05 -24.85
N THR A 59 6.55 10.03 -24.06
CA THR A 59 6.28 8.66 -24.56
C THR A 59 4.85 8.47 -25.04
N GLN A 60 3.97 9.42 -24.74
CA GLN A 60 2.53 9.36 -24.97
C GLN A 60 1.86 8.11 -24.37
N GLN A 61 2.45 7.57 -23.30
CA GLN A 61 1.89 6.44 -22.56
C GLN A 61 1.00 6.93 -21.40
N PRO A 62 0.04 6.11 -20.95
CA PRO A 62 -0.75 6.41 -19.75
C PRO A 62 0.12 6.85 -18.58
N TYR A 63 -0.34 7.87 -17.86
CA TYR A 63 0.28 8.35 -16.62
C TYR A 63 -0.35 7.65 -15.44
N GLN A 64 0.48 7.15 -14.53
CA GLN A 64 0.05 6.63 -13.24
C GLN A 64 1.14 6.82 -12.19
N ILE A 65 0.79 7.37 -11.03
CA ILE A 65 1.72 7.59 -9.93
C ILE A 65 0.96 7.81 -8.61
N GLU A 66 1.61 7.48 -7.50
CA GLU A 66 1.18 7.91 -6.17
C GLU A 66 2.09 9.01 -5.64
N TYR A 67 1.51 10.06 -5.08
CA TYR A 67 2.24 11.20 -4.51
C TYR A 67 1.43 11.86 -3.40
N ARG A 68 2.09 12.72 -2.65
CA ARG A 68 1.45 13.49 -1.58
C ARG A 68 1.19 14.92 -2.02
N PHE A 69 -0.07 15.35 -1.90
CA PHE A 69 -0.44 16.75 -2.01
C PHE A 69 -0.65 17.37 -0.64
N ARG A 70 -0.16 18.58 -0.47
CA ARG A 70 -0.44 19.43 0.68
C ARG A 70 -1.90 19.90 0.62
N ASP A 71 -2.62 19.66 1.70
CA ASP A 71 -3.95 20.23 1.93
C ASP A 71 -3.79 21.69 2.40
N ALA A 72 -4.44 22.63 1.71
CA ALA A 72 -4.38 24.03 2.09
C ALA A 72 -5.05 24.34 3.44
N ARG A 73 -6.04 23.52 3.84
CA ARG A 73 -6.80 23.74 5.08
C ARG A 73 -6.05 23.24 6.30
N SER A 74 -5.57 22.00 6.28
CA SER A 74 -4.83 21.43 7.41
C SER A 74 -3.32 21.72 7.36
N GLY A 75 -2.77 22.05 6.20
CA GLY A 75 -1.33 22.19 5.97
C GLY A 75 -0.57 20.86 5.91
N GLY A 76 -1.22 19.75 6.22
CA GLY A 76 -0.67 18.40 6.17
C GLY A 76 -0.66 17.82 4.75
N TYR A 77 -0.04 16.65 4.60
CA TYR A 77 0.03 15.94 3.34
C TYR A 77 -0.90 14.73 3.35
N ARG A 78 -1.59 14.53 2.22
CA ARG A 78 -2.43 13.34 1.98
C ARG A 78 -1.98 12.64 0.71
N TRP A 79 -2.10 11.31 0.68
CA TRP A 79 -1.79 10.51 -0.50
C TRP A 79 -2.86 10.63 -1.58
N PHE A 80 -2.40 10.81 -2.83
CA PHE A 80 -3.22 10.81 -4.02
C PHE A 80 -2.69 9.81 -5.05
N MET A 81 -3.60 9.14 -5.74
CA MET A 81 -3.36 8.41 -6.97
C MET A 81 -3.63 9.33 -8.17
N GLY A 82 -2.58 9.72 -8.87
CA GLY A 82 -2.66 10.43 -10.15
C GLY A 82 -2.76 9.44 -11.30
N ARG A 83 -3.74 9.61 -12.19
CA ARG A 83 -3.86 8.86 -13.44
C ARG A 83 -4.19 9.78 -14.60
N ALA A 84 -3.67 9.53 -15.79
CA ALA A 84 -4.09 10.24 -16.99
C ALA A 84 -3.97 9.40 -18.26
N LEU A 85 -4.85 9.69 -19.22
CA LEU A 85 -4.88 9.05 -20.53
C LEU A 85 -4.78 10.09 -21.65
N PRO A 86 -4.01 9.81 -22.72
CA PRO A 86 -3.99 10.64 -23.91
C PRO A 86 -5.22 10.38 -24.77
N ILE A 87 -5.90 11.44 -25.18
CA ILE A 87 -6.96 11.42 -26.19
C ILE A 87 -6.30 11.67 -27.54
N ARG A 88 -6.64 10.83 -28.51
CA ARG A 88 -6.01 10.84 -29.85
C ARG A 88 -7.03 11.18 -30.93
N ASP A 89 -6.57 11.85 -31.98
CA ASP A 89 -7.34 12.02 -33.22
C ASP A 89 -7.35 10.73 -34.05
N GLU A 90 -8.08 10.73 -35.17
CA GLU A 90 -8.13 9.62 -36.13
C GLU A 90 -6.77 9.25 -36.74
N ARG A 91 -5.79 10.16 -36.66
CA ARG A 91 -4.41 9.95 -37.13
C ARG A 91 -3.48 9.49 -36.01
N GLY A 92 -4.02 9.17 -34.83
CA GLY A 92 -3.28 8.69 -33.66
C GLY A 92 -2.51 9.77 -32.90
N ARG A 93 -2.65 11.06 -33.26
CA ARG A 93 -1.94 12.16 -32.59
C ARG A 93 -2.67 12.55 -31.33
N VAL A 94 -1.92 12.75 -30.25
CA VAL A 94 -2.50 13.23 -28.98
C VAL A 94 -3.02 14.65 -29.15
N THR A 95 -4.30 14.87 -28.88
CA THR A 95 -4.96 16.18 -28.93
C THR A 95 -5.14 16.79 -27.54
N ARG A 96 -5.28 15.94 -26.51
CA ARG A 96 -5.47 16.35 -25.12
C ARG A 96 -5.14 15.20 -24.18
N TRP A 97 -4.80 15.53 -22.94
CA TRP A 97 -4.70 14.59 -21.83
C TRP A 97 -5.85 14.83 -20.86
N PHE A 98 -6.41 13.75 -20.33
CA PHE A 98 -7.40 13.80 -19.25
C PHE A 98 -6.86 13.02 -18.08
N GLY A 99 -6.83 13.65 -16.90
CA GLY A 99 -6.35 13.01 -15.70
C GLY A 99 -7.21 13.27 -14.48
N THR A 100 -7.02 12.40 -13.50
CA THR A 100 -7.67 12.48 -12.20
C THR A 100 -6.65 12.35 -11.09
N CYS A 101 -6.95 12.98 -9.96
CA CYS A 101 -6.25 12.77 -8.70
C CYS A 101 -7.27 12.26 -7.68
N THR A 102 -7.09 11.02 -7.24
CA THR A 102 -7.97 10.37 -6.27
C THR A 102 -7.29 10.33 -4.92
N ASP A 103 -7.91 10.89 -3.88
CA ASP A 103 -7.42 10.75 -2.51
C ASP A 103 -7.47 9.27 -2.10
N ILE A 104 -6.32 8.74 -1.69
CA ILE A 104 -6.14 7.34 -1.25
C ILE A 104 -5.55 7.28 0.17
N ASP A 105 -5.52 8.40 0.89
CA ASP A 105 -4.85 8.50 2.18
C ASP A 105 -5.49 7.60 3.24
N ASP A 106 -6.82 7.57 3.28
CA ASP A 106 -7.57 6.73 4.21
C ASP A 106 -7.33 5.24 3.90
N ALA A 107 -7.30 4.87 2.62
CA ALA A 107 -7.00 3.51 2.19
C ALA A 107 -5.56 3.10 2.55
N LYS A 108 -4.58 4.00 2.38
CA LYS A 108 -3.18 3.79 2.79
C LYS A 108 -3.06 3.58 4.29
N LYS A 109 -3.73 4.41 5.10
CA LYS A 109 -3.73 4.29 6.57
C LYS A 109 -4.33 2.99 7.07
N VAL A 110 -5.45 2.55 6.47
CA VAL A 110 -6.07 1.26 6.80
C VAL A 110 -5.15 0.10 6.43
N ALA A 111 -4.55 0.12 5.23
CA ALA A 111 -3.62 -0.92 4.79
C ALA A 111 -2.39 -1.02 5.70
N GLU A 112 -1.84 0.12 6.11
CA GLU A 112 -0.68 0.17 7.01
C GLU A 112 -1.01 -0.38 8.40
N SER A 113 -2.14 0.05 8.99
CA SER A 113 -2.58 -0.47 10.29
C SER A 113 -2.81 -1.98 10.28
N LEU A 114 -3.37 -2.51 9.17
CA LEU A 114 -3.53 -3.96 8.99
C LEU A 114 -2.18 -4.67 8.88
N ARG A 115 -1.22 -4.09 8.14
CA ARG A 115 0.14 -4.62 8.00
C ARG A 115 0.84 -4.72 9.35
N GLU A 116 0.83 -3.64 10.12
CA GLU A 116 1.42 -3.58 11.46
C GLU A 116 0.80 -4.62 12.40
N SER A 117 -0.54 -4.74 12.39
CA SER A 117 -1.26 -5.73 13.19
C SER A 117 -0.87 -7.16 12.82
N ASN A 118 -0.76 -7.45 11.52
CA ASN A 118 -0.39 -8.78 11.03
C ASN A 118 1.07 -9.13 11.34
N GLU A 119 1.99 -8.16 11.27
CA GLU A 119 3.39 -8.33 11.67
C GLU A 119 3.51 -8.62 13.17
N LEU A 120 2.75 -7.92 14.01
CA LEU A 120 2.71 -8.17 15.45
C LEU A 120 2.18 -9.57 15.77
N LEU A 121 1.08 -9.98 15.14
CA LEU A 121 0.51 -11.32 15.29
C LEU A 121 1.50 -12.40 14.83
N SER A 122 2.14 -12.20 13.68
CA SER A 122 3.15 -13.13 13.15
C SER A 122 4.33 -13.30 14.10
N ARG A 123 4.79 -12.20 14.72
CA ARG A 123 5.85 -12.23 15.72
C ARG A 123 5.42 -12.96 16.98
N PHE A 124 4.21 -12.71 17.48
CA PHE A 124 3.68 -13.41 18.66
C PHE A 124 3.54 -14.91 18.41
N ASN A 125 2.96 -15.30 17.27
CA ASN A 125 2.81 -16.69 16.87
C ASN A 125 4.16 -17.41 16.79
N ARG A 126 5.19 -16.76 16.22
CA ARG A 126 6.55 -17.33 16.18
C ARG A 126 7.10 -17.61 17.58
N LEU A 127 6.99 -16.63 18.49
CA LEU A 127 7.46 -16.79 19.87
C LEU A 127 6.69 -17.89 20.63
N ALA A 128 5.38 -18.00 20.40
CA ALA A 128 4.56 -19.05 21.01
C ALA A 128 5.00 -20.45 20.52
N VAL A 129 5.18 -20.63 19.22
CA VAL A 129 5.65 -21.89 18.62
C VAL A 129 7.06 -22.24 19.10
N ASP A 130 7.98 -21.28 19.12
CA ASP A 130 9.35 -21.51 19.61
C ASP A 130 9.35 -21.96 21.08
N ARG A 131 8.48 -21.37 21.91
CA ARG A 131 8.31 -21.78 23.31
C ARG A 131 7.77 -23.20 23.43
N GLU A 132 6.78 -23.57 22.62
CA GLU A 132 6.23 -24.92 22.64
C GLU A 132 7.26 -25.97 22.17
N LEU A 133 7.98 -25.67 21.08
CA LEU A 133 9.06 -26.52 20.59
C LEU A 133 10.15 -26.70 21.66
N ARG A 134 10.56 -25.62 22.31
CA ARG A 134 11.55 -25.69 23.39
C ARG A 134 11.06 -26.50 24.58
N MET A 135 9.78 -26.39 24.92
CA MET A 135 9.19 -27.20 26.00
C MET A 135 9.12 -28.68 25.62
N ILE A 136 8.84 -29.03 24.37
CA ILE A 136 8.87 -30.41 23.88
C ILE A 136 10.30 -30.97 23.96
N GLU A 137 11.29 -30.18 23.55
CA GLU A 137 12.71 -30.55 23.57
C GLU A 137 13.19 -30.82 25.01
N LEU A 138 12.90 -29.91 25.95
CA LEU A 138 13.21 -30.09 27.37
C LEU A 138 12.54 -31.33 27.96
N LYS A 139 11.27 -31.61 27.62
CA LYS A 139 10.59 -32.83 28.07
C LYS A 139 11.26 -34.10 27.53
N LYS A 140 11.75 -34.08 26.29
CA LYS A 140 12.52 -35.19 25.69
C LYS A 140 13.84 -35.40 26.43
N GLU A 141 14.57 -34.33 26.74
CA GLU A 141 15.82 -34.37 27.51
C GLU A 141 15.61 -34.98 28.90
N VAL A 142 14.61 -34.49 29.65
CA VAL A 142 14.29 -35.03 31.00
C VAL A 142 13.97 -36.52 30.93
N ASN A 143 13.15 -36.95 29.96
CA ASN A 143 12.85 -38.37 29.78
C ASN A 143 14.08 -39.21 29.38
N GLY A 144 15.04 -38.62 28.68
CA GLY A 144 16.33 -39.24 28.38
C GLY A 144 17.14 -39.48 29.65
N LEU A 145 17.23 -38.46 30.52
CA LEU A 145 17.93 -38.54 31.80
C LEU A 145 17.28 -39.56 32.75
N CYS A 146 15.95 -39.57 32.90
CA CYS A 146 15.25 -40.58 33.71
C CYS A 146 15.63 -42.00 33.29
N ARG A 147 15.65 -42.29 31.98
CA ARG A 147 16.04 -43.60 31.45
C ARG A 147 17.50 -43.96 31.78
N GLN A 148 18.42 -42.99 31.74
CA GLN A 148 19.82 -43.23 32.12
C GLN A 148 19.97 -43.56 33.61
N CYS A 149 19.12 -42.98 34.46
CA CYS A 149 19.07 -43.27 35.89
C CYS A 149 18.29 -44.56 36.24
N GLY A 150 17.73 -45.27 35.25
CA GLY A 150 16.89 -46.46 35.48
C GLY A 150 15.47 -46.13 35.96
N GLU A 151 15.06 -44.86 35.89
CA GLU A 151 13.73 -44.39 36.27
C GLU A 151 12.76 -44.40 35.08
N ALA A 152 11.46 -44.51 35.37
CA ALA A 152 10.41 -44.37 34.36
C ALA A 152 10.39 -42.94 33.78
N PRO A 153 9.99 -42.74 32.51
CA PRO A 153 9.90 -41.42 31.90
C PRO A 153 8.95 -40.50 32.67
N ARG A 154 9.39 -39.26 32.91
CA ARG A 154 8.65 -38.29 33.73
C ARG A 154 7.52 -37.58 33.00
N TYR A 155 7.60 -37.47 31.67
CA TYR A 155 6.59 -36.83 30.83
C TYR A 155 6.08 -37.77 29.73
N LEU A 156 4.77 -37.80 29.52
CA LEU A 156 4.18 -38.46 28.36
C LEU A 156 4.22 -37.50 27.16
N LEU A 157 4.93 -37.91 26.11
CA LEU A 157 5.00 -37.19 24.84
C LEU A 157 4.01 -37.83 23.87
N LYS A 158 3.17 -37.02 23.19
CA LYS A 158 2.27 -37.52 22.14
C LYS A 158 3.10 -38.25 21.08
N SER A 159 2.70 -39.48 20.73
CA SER A 159 3.37 -40.27 19.70
C SER A 159 3.13 -39.65 18.32
N GLU A 160 4.02 -39.87 17.36
CA GLU A 160 3.80 -39.44 15.97
C GLU A 160 2.56 -40.12 15.34
N ALA A 161 2.10 -41.25 15.89
CA ALA A 161 0.89 -41.95 15.47
C ALA A 161 -0.42 -41.25 15.89
N ASP A 162 -0.42 -40.39 16.91
CA ASP A 162 -1.63 -39.74 17.43
C ASP A 162 -2.01 -38.44 16.69
N ARG A 163 -1.18 -37.97 15.74
CA ARG A 163 -1.49 -36.76 14.93
C ARG A 163 -2.43 -37.03 13.75
N GLN A 164 -2.67 -38.29 13.39
CA GLN A 164 -3.48 -38.68 12.23
C GLN A 164 -4.97 -38.87 12.52
N SER A 165 -5.40 -38.62 13.76
CA SER A 165 -6.80 -38.74 14.19
C SER A 165 -7.40 -37.39 14.57
N ASP A 166 -7.44 -36.45 13.63
CA ASP A 166 -8.35 -35.30 13.72
C ASP A 166 -9.29 -35.29 12.49
N PRO A 167 -10.48 -35.92 12.56
CA PRO A 167 -11.48 -35.81 11.52
C PRO A 167 -12.38 -34.62 11.85
N GLY A 168 -12.12 -33.47 11.22
CA GLY A 168 -12.83 -32.23 11.51
C GLY A 168 -13.06 -31.30 10.32
N VAL A 169 -13.27 -31.83 9.10
CA VAL A 169 -13.85 -31.04 8.02
C VAL A 169 -15.37 -31.13 8.13
N VAL A 170 -15.98 -30.13 8.77
CA VAL A 170 -17.42 -29.88 8.64
C VAL A 170 -17.63 -29.23 7.28
N THR A 171 -18.09 -30.01 6.31
CA THR A 171 -18.75 -29.50 5.11
C THR A 171 -20.11 -28.92 5.50
N THR A 172 -20.30 -27.61 5.39
CA THR A 172 -21.63 -27.00 5.34
C THR A 172 -22.07 -26.84 3.90
N SER A 173 -23.31 -27.27 3.65
CA SER A 173 -24.09 -27.13 2.42
C SER A 173 -24.46 -25.68 2.12
#